data_AF-A0A4Q4BSW9-F1
#
_entry.id   AF-A0A4Q4BSW9-F1
#
_cell.length_a   1.000
_cell.length_b   1.000
_cell.length_c   1.000
_cell.angle_alpha   90.00
_cell.angle_beta   90.00
_cell.angle_gamma   90.00
#
_symmetry.space_group_name_H-M   'P 1'
#
loop_
_entity.id
_entity.type
_entity.pdbx_description
1 polymer ?
#
loop_
_entity_poly.entity_id
_entity_poly.type
_entity_poly.pdbx_seq_one_letter_code
_entity_poly.pdbx_strand_id
1 'polypeptide(L)'
;MRMPLAGVICHSYRVPHIHLQTTADLHENGDIPEILATLTQTLSTMETVSPAAVKAYHTLRSNWVVGEGHPDGFAHVEVAVLAGRPEELRIKIADAMFAVLKEAFATSLE
;
A
#
# COMPACT_ATOMS: atom_id res chain seq x y z
N MET A 1 -31.12 9.53 23.28
CA MET A 1 -30.89 9.98 21.89
C MET A 1 -29.77 9.12 21.31
N ARG A 2 -30.11 8.08 20.55
CA ARG A 2 -29.12 7.21 19.90
C ARG A 2 -28.69 7.89 18.60
N MET A 3 -27.40 8.19 18.46
CA MET A 3 -26.86 8.57 17.16
C MET A 3 -27.04 7.38 16.20
N PRO A 4 -27.48 7.62 14.95
CA PRO A 4 -27.50 6.54 13.97
C PRO A 4 -26.05 6.10 13.74
N LEU A 5 -25.80 4.80 13.87
CA LEU A 5 -24.57 4.19 13.33
C LEU A 5 -24.56 4.56 11.85
N ALA A 6 -23.63 5.42 11.43
CA ALA A 6 -23.37 5.69 10.04
C ALA A 6 -23.20 4.32 9.37
N GLY A 7 -24.20 3.95 8.55
CA GLY A 7 -24.29 2.64 7.97
C GLY A 7 -22.97 2.28 7.32
N VAL A 8 -22.53 1.04 7.48
CA VAL A 8 -21.39 0.49 6.75
C VAL A 8 -21.59 0.87 5.29
N ILE A 9 -20.81 1.83 4.83
CA ILE A 9 -20.93 2.37 3.49
C ILE A 9 -20.30 1.35 2.56
N CYS A 10 -21.04 0.28 2.27
CA CYS A 10 -20.78 -0.61 1.15
C CYS A 10 -21.09 0.19 -0.13
N HIS A 11 -20.25 1.18 -0.45
CA HIS A 11 -20.26 1.75 -1.80
C HIS A 11 -19.54 0.76 -2.69
N SER A 12 -20.33 0.06 -3.47
CA SER A 12 -19.98 -1.09 -4.30
C SER A 12 -18.95 -0.83 -5.41
N TYR A 13 -18.31 0.34 -5.51
CA TYR A 13 -17.24 0.62 -6.48
C TYR A 13 -16.36 1.78 -6.03
N ARG A 14 -15.19 1.56 -5.40
CA ARG A 14 -14.23 2.66 -5.14
C ARG A 14 -12.77 2.21 -4.99
N VAL A 15 -12.19 1.53 -5.96
CA VAL A 15 -10.71 1.55 -6.08
C VAL A 15 -10.23 3.02 -6.19
N PRO A 16 -8.99 3.36 -5.80
CA PRO A 16 -7.87 2.44 -5.59
C PRO A 16 -7.74 1.86 -4.18
N HIS A 17 -7.25 0.62 -4.12
CA HIS A 17 -6.81 -0.04 -2.89
C HIS A 17 -5.29 -0.19 -2.91
N ILE A 18 -4.65 0.04 -1.77
CA ILE A 18 -3.24 -0.24 -1.52
C ILE A 18 -3.18 -1.37 -0.48
N HIS A 19 -2.52 -2.46 -0.81
CA HIS A 19 -2.26 -3.56 0.12
C HIS A 19 -0.76 -3.68 0.35
N LEU A 20 -0.32 -3.28 1.54
CA LEU A 20 1.05 -3.49 2.00
C LEU A 20 1.16 -4.84 2.70
N GLN A 21 2.18 -5.62 2.35
CA GLN A 21 2.52 -6.87 3.00
C GLN A 21 3.97 -6.80 3.45
N THR A 22 4.24 -7.23 4.68
CA THR A 22 5.60 -7.31 5.22
C THR A 22 5.79 -8.64 5.92
N THR A 23 7.02 -9.16 5.92
CA THR A 23 7.43 -10.23 6.82
C THR A 23 7.61 -9.70 8.24
N ALA A 24 7.42 -10.55 9.24
CA ALA A 24 7.33 -10.11 10.64
C ALA A 24 8.65 -9.60 11.24
N ASP A 25 9.77 -9.90 10.58
CA ASP A 25 11.14 -9.58 10.98
C ASP A 25 11.64 -8.22 10.49
N LEU A 26 10.91 -7.53 9.60
CA LEU A 26 11.34 -6.21 9.13
C LEU A 26 11.35 -5.18 10.26
N HIS A 27 12.42 -4.38 10.29
CA HIS A 27 12.65 -3.35 11.31
C HIS A 27 11.53 -2.30 11.35
N GLU A 28 10.99 -1.94 10.18
CA GLU A 28 10.05 -0.84 9.97
C GLU A 28 8.59 -1.26 10.17
N ASN A 29 8.34 -2.49 10.66
CA ASN A 29 7.00 -2.93 11.04
C ASN A 29 6.39 -2.08 12.19
N GLY A 30 7.22 -1.34 12.94
CA GLY A 30 6.75 -0.34 13.91
C GLY A 30 6.11 0.90 13.28
N ASP A 31 6.47 1.21 12.02
CA ASP A 31 6.13 2.46 11.33
C ASP A 31 5.05 2.28 10.25
N ILE A 32 4.36 1.13 10.25
CA ILE A 32 3.32 0.80 9.26
C ILE A 32 2.26 1.90 9.10
N PRO A 33 1.72 2.53 10.17
CA PRO A 33 0.76 3.61 10.02
C PRO A 33 1.29 4.78 9.17
N GLU A 34 2.53 5.19 9.39
CA GLU A 34 3.22 6.27 8.67
C GLU A 34 3.50 5.87 7.22
N ILE A 35 3.92 4.62 6.98
CA ILE A 35 4.15 4.09 5.64
C ILE A 35 2.84 4.08 4.83
N LEU A 36 1.74 3.59 5.42
CA LEU A 36 0.42 3.59 4.78
C LEU A 36 -0.08 5.02 4.50
N ALA A 37 0.19 5.97 5.39
CA ALA A 37 -0.15 7.38 5.19
C ALA A 37 0.61 7.97 3.99
N THR A 38 1.92 7.71 3.90
CA THR A 38 2.79 8.18 2.81
C THR A 38 2.36 7.56 1.47
N LEU A 39 2.10 6.26 1.42
CA LEU A 39 1.59 5.57 0.23
C LEU A 39 0.24 6.16 -0.23
N THR A 40 -0.68 6.39 0.72
CA THR A 40 -1.99 6.98 0.45
C THR A 40 -1.87 8.40 -0.10
N GLN A 41 -1.04 9.23 0.52
CA GLN A 41 -0.80 10.60 0.08
C GLN A 41 -0.19 10.61 -1.33
N THR A 42 0.82 9.77 -1.57
CA THR A 42 1.50 9.66 -2.86
C THR A 42 0.54 9.26 -3.97
N LEU A 43 -0.26 8.20 -3.77
CA LEU A 43 -1.24 7.77 -4.76
C LEU A 43 -2.33 8.83 -5.00
N SER A 44 -2.69 9.58 -3.97
CA SER A 44 -3.68 10.67 -4.06
C SER A 44 -3.21 11.84 -4.93
N THR A 45 -1.91 11.97 -5.20
CA THR A 45 -1.38 12.99 -6.13
C THR A 45 -1.46 12.57 -7.60
N MET A 46 -1.75 11.29 -7.87
CA MET A 46 -1.75 10.77 -9.23
C MET A 46 -2.96 11.24 -10.01
N GLU A 47 -2.76 11.47 -11.30
CA GLU A 47 -3.81 11.87 -12.21
C GLU A 47 -4.97 10.87 -12.16
N THR A 48 -6.21 11.38 -12.21
CA THR A 48 -7.45 10.59 -12.13
C THR A 48 -7.68 9.82 -10.82
N VAL A 49 -6.84 10.02 -9.79
CA VAL A 49 -7.09 9.49 -8.44
C VAL A 49 -7.78 10.56 -7.60
N SER A 50 -8.93 10.21 -7.03
CA SER A 50 -9.55 11.03 -5.99
C SER A 50 -8.99 10.63 -4.63
N PRO A 51 -8.45 11.57 -3.82
CA PRO A 51 -7.89 11.24 -2.51
C PRO A 51 -8.89 10.51 -1.60
N ALA A 52 -10.17 10.93 -1.61
CA ALA A 52 -11.23 10.33 -0.80
C ALA A 52 -11.61 8.89 -1.22
N ALA A 53 -11.12 8.40 -2.35
CA ALA A 53 -11.36 7.04 -2.81
C ALA A 53 -10.24 6.05 -2.40
N VAL A 54 -9.07 6.55 -2.00
CA VAL A 54 -7.92 5.71 -1.66
C VAL A 54 -8.14 5.02 -0.33
N LYS A 55 -7.91 3.70 -0.29
CA LYS A 55 -7.90 2.90 0.94
C LYS A 55 -6.60 2.13 0.99
N ALA A 56 -5.89 2.21 2.11
CA ALA A 56 -4.66 1.47 2.34
C ALA A 56 -4.80 0.57 3.56
N TYR A 57 -4.24 -0.63 3.49
CA TYR A 57 -4.24 -1.59 4.59
C TYR A 57 -3.01 -2.48 4.52
N HIS A 58 -2.71 -3.12 5.66
CA HIS A 58 -1.52 -3.92 5.84
C HIS A 58 -1.85 -5.36 6.22
N THR A 59 -0.99 -6.29 5.82
CA THR A 59 -0.99 -7.67 6.32
C THR A 59 0.43 -8.08 6.70
N LEU A 60 0.63 -8.33 7.99
CA LEU A 60 1.84 -8.94 8.51
C LEU A 60 1.87 -10.43 8.17
N ARG A 61 2.97 -10.89 7.57
CA ARG A 61 3.24 -12.30 7.28
C ARG A 61 4.06 -12.87 8.43
N SER A 62 3.43 -13.70 9.26
CA SER A 62 4.09 -14.43 10.35
C SER A 62 4.76 -15.72 9.90
N ASN A 63 4.44 -16.20 8.70
CA ASN A 63 5.06 -17.36 8.07
C ASN A 63 5.42 -16.99 6.63
N TRP A 64 6.68 -17.15 6.26
CA TRP A 64 7.19 -16.85 4.93
C TRP A 64 8.41 -17.73 4.64
N VAL A 65 8.76 -17.79 3.35
CA VAL A 65 10.01 -18.37 2.85
C VAL A 65 10.41 -17.56 1.63
N VAL A 66 11.69 -17.29 1.50
CA VAL A 66 12.27 -16.63 0.32
C VAL A 66 13.05 -17.66 -0.52
N GLY A 67 13.29 -17.32 -1.78
CA GLY A 67 14.10 -18.15 -2.67
C GLY A 67 15.58 -18.18 -2.25
N GLU A 68 16.31 -19.19 -2.74
CA GLU A 68 17.75 -19.31 -2.49
C GLU A 68 18.51 -18.05 -2.94
N GLY A 69 19.38 -17.53 -2.08
CA GLY A 69 20.19 -16.33 -2.33
C GLY A 69 19.48 -14.98 -2.15
N HIS A 70 18.19 -14.97 -1.75
CA HIS A 70 17.49 -13.75 -1.38
C HIS A 70 17.78 -13.38 0.09
N PRO A 71 17.90 -12.09 0.44
CA PRO A 71 17.94 -11.65 1.84
C PRO A 71 16.74 -12.14 2.64
N ASP A 72 16.88 -12.27 3.96
CA ASP A 72 15.76 -12.64 4.81
C ASP A 72 14.70 -11.53 4.81
N GLY A 73 13.43 -11.94 4.64
CA GLY A 73 12.29 -11.04 4.67
C GLY A 73 11.98 -10.33 3.34
N PHE A 74 10.81 -9.69 3.28
CA PHE A 74 10.41 -8.84 2.17
C PHE A 74 9.25 -7.89 2.53
N ALA A 75 9.20 -6.75 1.85
CA ALA A 75 8.02 -5.88 1.78
C ALA A 75 7.46 -5.90 0.35
N HIS A 76 6.14 -5.93 0.24
CA HIS A 76 5.43 -5.93 -1.05
C HIS A 76 4.24 -4.99 -0.98
N VAL A 77 4.05 -4.18 -2.02
CA VAL A 77 2.87 -3.33 -2.17
C VAL A 77 2.12 -3.70 -3.45
N GLU A 78 0.82 -3.93 -3.31
CA GLU A 78 -0.10 -4.05 -4.43
C GLU A 78 -0.99 -2.80 -4.51
N VAL A 79 -1.18 -2.27 -5.71
CA VAL A 79 -2.16 -1.20 -5.97
C VAL A 79 -3.20 -1.68 -6.97
N ALA A 80 -4.42 -1.89 -6.50
CA ALA A 80 -5.55 -2.27 -7.33
C ALA A 80 -6.27 -1.03 -7.86
N VAL A 81 -6.36 -0.90 -9.20
CA VAL A 81 -7.05 0.19 -9.92
C VAL A 81 -8.09 -0.38 -10.88
N LEU A 82 -9.08 0.44 -11.30
CA LEU A 82 -9.97 0.04 -12.40
C LEU A 82 -9.17 -0.09 -13.69
N ALA A 83 -9.61 -0.99 -14.57
CA ALA A 83 -9.15 -1.04 -15.95
C ALA A 83 -9.39 0.29 -16.67
N GLY A 84 -8.65 0.52 -17.77
CA GLY A 84 -8.81 1.70 -18.63
C GLY A 84 -7.81 2.83 -18.37
N ARG A 85 -6.98 2.74 -17.32
CA ARG A 85 -5.82 3.65 -17.16
C ARG A 85 -4.75 3.32 -18.21
N PRO A 86 -4.15 4.33 -18.87
CA PRO A 86 -3.02 4.14 -19.77
C PRO A 86 -1.87 3.40 -19.07
N GLU A 87 -1.11 2.62 -19.84
CA GLU A 87 0.06 1.89 -19.33
C GLU A 87 1.08 2.82 -18.67
N GLU A 88 1.37 3.96 -19.31
CA GLU A 88 2.29 4.97 -18.78
C GLU A 88 1.89 5.45 -17.38
N LEU A 89 0.58 5.64 -17.14
CA LEU A 89 0.08 6.03 -15.82
C LEU A 89 0.22 4.90 -14.80
N ARG A 90 0.03 3.64 -15.22
CA ARG A 90 0.24 2.47 -14.34
C ARG A 90 1.71 2.32 -13.95
N ILE A 91 2.63 2.53 -14.89
CA ILE A 91 4.09 2.54 -14.65
C ILE A 91 4.45 3.67 -13.68
N LYS A 92 3.97 4.89 -13.94
CA LYS A 92 4.19 6.06 -13.05
C LYS A 92 3.70 5.81 -11.61
N ILE A 93 2.55 5.16 -11.46
CA ILE A 93 2.05 4.75 -10.14
C ILE A 93 3.01 3.74 -9.50
N ALA A 94 3.40 2.69 -10.22
CA ALA A 94 4.31 1.67 -9.71
C ALA A 94 5.65 2.25 -9.26
N ASP A 95 6.27 3.11 -10.07
CA ASP A 95 7.56 3.76 -9.76
C ASP A 95 7.47 4.62 -8.49
N ALA A 96 6.39 5.39 -8.34
CA ALA A 96 6.19 6.23 -7.16
C ALA A 96 5.96 5.40 -5.89
N MET A 97 5.15 4.33 -5.96
CA MET A 97 4.96 3.42 -4.81
C MET A 97 6.26 2.71 -4.45
N PHE A 98 7.04 2.29 -5.44
CA PHE A 98 8.33 1.65 -5.22
C PHE A 98 9.35 2.61 -4.61
N ALA A 99 9.36 3.88 -5.01
CA ALA A 99 10.19 4.91 -4.38
C ALA A 99 9.85 5.08 -2.89
N VAL A 100 8.55 5.15 -2.55
CA VAL A 100 8.10 5.20 -1.15
C VAL A 100 8.56 3.97 -0.37
N LEU A 101 8.45 2.76 -0.94
CA LEU A 101 8.93 1.55 -0.26
C LEU A 101 10.44 1.58 -0.01
N LYS A 102 11.25 2.00 -0.98
CA LYS A 102 12.72 2.05 -0.80
C LYS A 102 13.14 3.00 0.31
N GLU A 103 12.47 4.15 0.43
CA GLU A 103 12.72 5.11 1.50
C GLU A 103 12.23 4.58 2.85
N ALA A 104 11.01 4.03 2.87
CA ALA A 104 10.39 3.50 4.07
C ALA A 104 11.10 2.29 4.68
N PHE A 105 11.72 1.44 3.86
CA PHE A 105 12.38 0.21 4.28
C PHE A 105 13.91 0.28 4.14
N ALA A 106 14.48 1.48 4.22
CA ALA A 106 15.91 1.70 4.01
C ALA A 106 16.78 0.91 5.01
N THR A 107 16.34 0.73 6.26
CA THR A 107 17.10 -0.02 7.28
C THR A 107 17.11 -1.52 6.98
N SER A 108 16.00 -2.08 6.50
CA SER A 108 15.93 -3.48 6.08
C SER A 108 16.61 -3.77 4.73
N LEU A 109 17.09 -2.75 4.03
CA LEU A 109 17.85 -2.88 2.77
C LEU A 109 19.38 -2.88 2.96
N GLU A 110 19.86 -2.52 4.16
CA GLU A 110 21.28 -2.51 4.55
C GLU A 110 21.75 -3.89 5.05
#